data_AF-A0A0J9EX81-F1
#
_entry.id   AF-A0A0J9EX81-F1
#
_cell.length_a   1.000
_cell.length_b   1.000
_cell.length_c   1.000
_cell.angle_alpha   90.00
_cell.angle_beta   90.00
_cell.angle_gamma   90.00
#
_symmetry.space_group_name_H-M   'P 1'
#
loop_
_entity.id
_entity.type
_entity.pdbx_description
1 polymer ?
#
loop_
_entity_poly.entity_id
_entity_poly.type
_entity_poly.pdbx_seq_one_letter_code
_entity_poly.pdbx_strand_id
1 'polypeptide(L)'
;KQQVLEIQELEKASKILGKQCLSEMNEEVLLILHAQARQLQEVIKFKLGISNTVQKTLKIPSTITDSSSHSSSSFLPTPSSSLNQKKTYAQAAESAVSKPAVSKPAQNPEKTEKNTAHASIHRKVEKKMQKEKNFQISRNRRLILKVSNQDILQRNKLNSNLIFRIRNEINQQFFSQLMTDIEVQKPVIASIEPSFFGNSIILTTMPEFSAEFLIQNENLWKSAVESLLNTTILSERDEKWGKFILHDIPVEIFDCEEGMLLLKNELEEYNSIQLRKEPVWLNSIEFRQSRRNASVLVYTKTLEQSKISEVRVAVFKLSKIWTLCNLMF
;
A
#
# COMPACT_ATOMS: atom_id res chain seq x y z
N LYS A 1 12.32 8.96 -15.12
CA LYS A 1 12.32 10.15 -14.21
C LYS A 1 11.90 9.78 -12.79
N GLN A 2 10.76 9.10 -12.58
CA GLN A 2 10.30 8.68 -11.24
C GLN A 2 11.29 7.76 -10.49
N GLN A 3 11.85 6.74 -11.16
CA GLN A 3 12.80 5.80 -10.55
C GLN A 3 14.12 6.45 -10.10
N VAL A 4 14.60 7.47 -10.82
CA VAL A 4 15.81 8.20 -10.45
C VAL A 4 15.59 9.01 -9.18
N LEU A 5 14.40 9.58 -9.03
CA LEU A 5 14.02 10.36 -7.85
C LEU A 5 13.88 9.46 -6.61
N GLU A 6 13.32 8.27 -6.79
CA GLU A 6 13.18 7.24 -5.74
C GLU A 6 14.56 6.73 -5.26
N ILE A 7 15.50 6.45 -6.17
CA ILE A 7 16.87 6.05 -5.82
C ILE A 7 17.58 7.17 -5.05
N GLN A 8 17.41 8.43 -5.47
CA GLN A 8 18.00 9.59 -4.80
C GLN A 8 17.45 9.78 -3.37
N GLU A 9 16.18 9.47 -3.12
CA GLU A 9 15.59 9.49 -1.78
C GLU A 9 16.14 8.36 -0.89
N LEU A 10 16.31 7.15 -1.44
CA LEU A 10 16.90 6.01 -0.73
C LEU A 10 18.37 6.26 -0.36
N GLU A 11 19.15 6.88 -1.25
CA GLU A 11 20.54 7.28 -0.97
C GLU A 11 20.64 8.32 0.14
N LYS A 12 19.71 9.29 0.17
CA LYS A 12 19.62 10.27 1.27
C LYS A 12 19.28 9.59 2.59
N ALA A 13 18.34 8.66 2.60
CA ALA A 13 17.98 7.89 3.79
C ALA A 13 19.17 7.06 4.30
N SER A 14 19.92 6.42 3.41
CA SER A 14 21.12 5.65 3.75
C SER A 14 22.20 6.52 4.39
N LYS A 15 22.41 7.74 3.87
CA LYS A 15 23.37 8.70 4.43
C LYS A 15 22.97 9.22 5.80
N ILE A 16 21.67 9.35 6.08
CA ILE A 16 21.15 9.75 7.40
C ILE A 16 21.35 8.60 8.39
N LEU A 17 20.98 7.38 8.00
CA LEU A 17 21.11 6.19 8.84
C LEU A 17 22.57 5.89 9.20
N GLY A 18 23.49 6.06 8.24
CA GLY A 18 24.93 5.91 8.50
C GLY A 18 25.48 6.92 9.51
N LYS A 19 24.93 8.15 9.55
CA LYS A 19 25.27 9.13 10.59
C LYS A 19 24.72 8.74 11.96
N GLN A 20 23.53 8.15 12.00
CA GLN A 20 22.92 7.65 13.24
C GLN A 20 23.70 6.46 13.82
N CYS A 21 24.18 5.53 12.99
CA CYS A 21 25.09 4.47 13.43
C CYS A 21 26.38 5.02 14.07
N LEU A 22 26.90 6.15 13.61
CA LEU A 22 28.13 6.74 14.14
C LEU A 22 27.91 7.52 15.45
N SER A 23 26.68 7.92 15.75
CA SER A 23 26.34 8.71 16.95
C SER A 23 25.68 7.89 18.07
N GLU A 24 25.25 6.66 17.78
CA GLU A 24 24.54 5.82 18.74
C GLU A 24 25.51 5.06 19.65
N MET A 25 25.27 5.11 20.96
CA MET A 25 26.12 4.49 21.97
C MET A 25 25.51 3.20 22.55
N ASN A 26 24.23 2.94 22.29
CA ASN A 26 23.55 1.73 22.75
C ASN A 26 23.79 0.57 21.77
N GLU A 27 24.43 -0.52 22.23
CA GLU A 27 24.78 -1.67 21.39
C GLU A 27 23.58 -2.40 20.76
N GLU A 28 22.45 -2.52 21.48
CA GLU A 28 21.26 -3.17 20.94
C GLU A 28 20.63 -2.34 19.81
N VAL A 29 20.62 -1.01 19.99
CA VAL A 29 20.14 -0.08 18.96
C VAL A 29 21.11 -0.05 17.78
N LEU A 30 22.41 -0.12 18.03
CA LEU A 30 23.45 -0.16 17.02
C LEU A 30 23.33 -1.41 16.14
N LEU A 31 23.04 -2.58 16.72
CA LEU A 31 22.80 -3.83 15.99
C LEU A 31 21.59 -3.71 15.05
N ILE A 32 20.49 -3.11 15.52
CA ILE A 32 19.29 -2.88 14.72
C ILE A 32 19.57 -1.88 13.59
N LEU A 33 20.25 -0.78 13.88
CA LEU A 33 20.63 0.23 12.88
C LEU A 33 21.55 -0.35 11.81
N HIS A 34 22.51 -1.21 12.19
CA HIS A 34 23.37 -1.90 11.22
C HIS A 34 22.62 -2.92 10.35
N ALA A 35 21.60 -3.58 10.90
CA ALA A 35 20.73 -4.47 10.12
C ALA A 35 19.91 -3.67 9.10
N GLN A 36 19.31 -2.55 9.53
CA GLN A 36 18.56 -1.64 8.66
C GLN A 36 19.44 -1.02 7.58
N ALA A 37 20.70 -0.66 7.90
CA ALA A 37 21.66 -0.12 6.94
C ALA A 37 21.98 -1.11 5.84
N ARG A 38 22.24 -2.37 6.22
CA ARG A 38 22.51 -3.46 5.26
C ARG A 38 21.31 -3.72 4.36
N GLN A 39 20.11 -3.78 4.92
CA GLN A 39 18.88 -3.98 4.14
C GLN A 39 18.65 -2.85 3.14
N LEU A 40 18.80 -1.60 3.57
CA LEU A 40 18.63 -0.44 2.69
C LEU A 40 19.67 -0.42 1.56
N GLN A 41 20.91 -0.83 1.84
CA GLN A 41 21.97 -0.93 0.84
C GLN A 41 21.67 -2.01 -0.22
N GLU A 42 21.12 -3.16 0.18
CA GLU A 42 20.65 -4.20 -0.74
C GLU A 42 19.48 -3.70 -1.62
N VAL A 43 18.55 -2.93 -1.06
CA VAL A 43 17.45 -2.32 -1.83
C VAL A 43 17.98 -1.33 -2.87
N ILE A 44 18.93 -0.47 -2.49
CA ILE A 44 19.58 0.47 -3.42
C ILE A 44 20.28 -0.31 -4.55
N LYS A 45 21.07 -1.33 -4.22
CA LYS A 45 21.77 -2.17 -5.18
C LYS A 45 20.82 -2.89 -6.14
N PHE A 46 19.71 -3.42 -5.63
CA PHE A 46 18.68 -4.06 -6.44
C PHE A 46 18.02 -3.09 -7.41
N LYS A 47 17.63 -1.89 -6.95
CA LYS A 47 17.02 -0.84 -7.78
C LYS A 47 18.00 -0.31 -8.83
N LEU A 48 19.28 -0.20 -8.50
CA LEU A 48 20.34 0.18 -9.44
C LEU A 48 20.58 -0.91 -10.49
N GLY A 49 20.58 -2.19 -10.09
CA GLY A 49 20.71 -3.34 -10.98
C GLY A 49 19.57 -3.43 -12.00
N ILE A 50 18.33 -3.17 -11.56
CA ILE A 50 17.16 -3.07 -12.45
C ILE A 50 17.34 -1.90 -13.43
N SER A 51 17.75 -0.72 -12.94
CA SER A 51 17.99 0.45 -13.81
C SER A 51 19.06 0.20 -14.87
N ASN A 52 20.16 -0.48 -14.52
CA ASN A 52 21.24 -0.79 -15.45
C ASN A 52 20.82 -1.83 -16.50
N THR A 53 20.00 -2.81 -16.11
CA THR A 53 19.47 -3.82 -17.02
C THR A 53 18.48 -3.22 -18.02
N VAL A 54 17.63 -2.29 -17.56
CA VAL A 54 16.69 -1.52 -18.39
C VAL A 54 17.44 -0.57 -19.34
N GLN A 55 18.52 0.08 -18.90
CA GLN A 55 19.35 0.91 -19.78
C GLN A 55 20.13 0.11 -20.82
N LYS A 56 20.56 -1.12 -20.48
CA LYS A 56 21.29 -2.02 -21.41
C LYS A 56 20.37 -2.64 -22.46
N THR A 57 19.09 -2.85 -22.14
CA THR A 57 18.05 -3.27 -23.11
C THR A 57 17.53 -2.13 -23.98
N LEU A 58 17.71 -0.86 -23.56
CA LEU A 58 17.34 0.34 -24.35
C LEU A 58 18.49 0.90 -25.22
N LYS A 59 19.73 0.43 -25.06
CA LYS A 59 20.87 0.79 -25.93
C LYS A 59 21.15 -0.34 -26.94
N ILE A 60 20.28 -0.50 -27.92
CA ILE A 60 20.67 -1.02 -29.24
C ILE A 60 20.94 0.22 -30.10
N PRO A 61 22.15 0.45 -30.62
CA PRO A 61 22.39 1.53 -31.57
C PRO A 61 21.75 1.17 -32.92
N SER A 62 20.81 1.99 -33.35
CA SER A 62 20.46 2.11 -34.77
C SER A 62 21.62 2.80 -35.50
N THR A 63 22.41 2.04 -36.24
CA THR A 63 23.30 2.58 -37.28
C THR A 63 22.90 1.97 -38.62
N ILE A 64 22.17 2.76 -39.40
CA ILE A 64 22.10 2.63 -40.86
C ILE A 64 23.07 3.69 -41.40
N THR A 65 24.11 3.25 -42.11
CA THR A 65 24.62 3.94 -43.31
C THR A 65 25.48 3.00 -44.15
N ASP A 66 25.02 2.80 -45.38
CA ASP A 66 25.73 2.64 -46.65
C ASP A 66 26.95 1.72 -46.78
N SER A 67 26.76 0.62 -47.51
CA SER A 67 27.57 0.37 -48.72
C SER A 67 26.89 -0.62 -49.66
N SER A 68 26.97 -0.27 -50.95
CA SER A 68 26.46 -0.93 -52.14
C SER A 68 26.92 -2.38 -52.34
N SER A 69 26.06 -3.21 -52.92
CA SER A 69 26.39 -3.92 -54.17
C SER A 69 25.14 -4.48 -54.84
N HIS A 70 25.20 -4.38 -56.16
CA HIS A 70 24.16 -4.61 -57.15
C HIS A 70 23.57 -6.03 -57.13
N SER A 71 22.29 -6.15 -57.46
CA SER A 71 21.85 -6.90 -58.65
C SER A 71 20.38 -6.66 -58.95
N SER A 72 20.10 -6.71 -60.25
CA SER A 72 19.10 -5.96 -60.98
C SER A 72 17.75 -6.66 -61.15
N SER A 73 16.84 -5.87 -61.73
CA SER A 73 15.63 -6.25 -62.50
C SER A 73 14.31 -6.32 -61.71
N SER A 74 13.18 -5.82 -62.19
CA SER A 74 12.85 -4.96 -63.32
C SER A 74 11.33 -4.64 -63.28
N PHE A 75 10.94 -3.54 -63.94
CA PHE A 75 9.59 -3.17 -64.43
C PHE A 75 8.43 -2.73 -63.49
N LEU A 76 8.17 -1.41 -63.56
CA LEU A 76 6.93 -0.62 -63.80
C LEU A 76 5.61 -0.83 -63.00
N PRO A 77 4.78 0.24 -62.88
CA PRO A 77 3.74 0.37 -61.84
C PRO A 77 2.28 0.34 -62.35
N THR A 78 1.35 0.36 -61.36
CA THR A 78 -0.11 0.68 -61.35
C THR A 78 -1.09 -0.51 -61.24
N PRO A 79 -2.36 -0.32 -60.80
CA PRO A 79 -2.80 0.25 -59.52
C PRO A 79 -3.96 -0.57 -58.85
N SER A 80 -4.37 -0.13 -57.65
CA SER A 80 -5.65 -0.41 -56.96
C SER A 80 -5.85 -1.75 -56.24
N SER A 81 -6.09 -1.67 -54.92
CA SER A 81 -7.39 -2.04 -54.34
C SER A 81 -7.37 -1.88 -52.81
N SER A 82 -8.40 -1.19 -52.33
CA SER A 82 -8.76 -0.96 -50.94
C SER A 82 -9.12 -2.27 -50.23
N LEU A 83 -8.57 -2.49 -49.03
CA LEU A 83 -9.18 -3.38 -48.03
C LEU A 83 -8.89 -2.87 -46.61
N ASN A 84 -10.00 -2.66 -45.90
CA ASN A 84 -10.12 -2.11 -44.56
C ASN A 84 -9.22 -2.78 -43.53
N GLN A 85 -8.33 -2.01 -42.89
CA GLN A 85 -7.71 -2.40 -41.63
C GLN A 85 -8.47 -1.76 -40.45
N LYS A 86 -8.96 -2.64 -39.58
CA LYS A 86 -9.51 -2.33 -38.25
C LYS A 86 -8.53 -1.43 -37.49
N LYS A 87 -9.04 -0.31 -36.97
CA LYS A 87 -8.26 0.61 -36.14
C LYS A 87 -8.03 0.00 -34.75
N THR A 88 -6.78 -0.04 -34.33
CA THR A 88 -6.31 -0.45 -33.00
C THR A 88 -6.71 0.61 -31.95
N TYR A 89 -7.11 0.15 -30.76
CA TYR A 89 -7.65 0.92 -29.62
C TYR A 89 -6.75 2.07 -29.09
N ALA A 90 -5.53 2.23 -29.61
CA ALA A 90 -4.60 3.28 -29.24
C ALA A 90 -4.80 4.61 -30.00
N GLN A 91 -5.47 4.61 -31.17
CA GLN A 91 -5.57 5.80 -32.04
C GLN A 91 -6.78 6.71 -31.77
N ALA A 92 -7.68 6.36 -30.85
CA ALA A 92 -8.85 7.18 -30.52
C ALA A 92 -8.63 8.13 -29.32
N ALA A 93 -7.50 8.02 -28.60
CA ALA A 93 -7.25 8.78 -27.37
C ALA A 93 -6.40 10.05 -27.57
N GLU A 94 -5.84 10.30 -28.76
CA GLU A 94 -4.90 11.41 -29.00
C GLU A 94 -5.53 12.65 -29.68
N SER A 95 -6.81 12.61 -30.08
CA SER A 95 -7.42 13.69 -30.86
C SER A 95 -8.29 14.69 -30.08
N ALA A 96 -8.32 14.61 -28.75
CA ALA A 96 -9.09 15.53 -27.92
C ALA A 96 -8.24 16.06 -26.76
N VAL A 97 -7.46 17.12 -26.98
CA VAL A 97 -7.34 18.34 -26.15
C VAL A 97 -6.37 19.28 -26.88
N SER A 98 -6.91 20.02 -27.85
CA SER A 98 -6.27 21.22 -28.41
C SER A 98 -6.59 22.40 -27.50
N LYS A 99 -5.56 23.11 -27.01
CA LYS A 99 -5.69 24.41 -26.33
C LYS A 99 -6.34 25.46 -27.25
N PRO A 100 -6.86 26.55 -26.67
CA PRO A 100 -6.38 27.86 -27.12
C PRO A 100 -5.96 28.77 -25.96
N ALA A 101 -5.17 29.78 -26.32
CA ALA A 101 -4.49 30.73 -25.46
C ALA A 101 -5.16 32.13 -25.47
N VAL A 102 -4.77 32.95 -24.46
CA VAL A 102 -4.84 34.42 -24.33
C VAL A 102 -6.20 34.99 -23.84
N SER A 103 -6.30 35.71 -22.70
CA SER A 103 -5.86 37.11 -22.51
C SER A 103 -5.83 37.56 -21.02
N LYS A 104 -4.95 38.53 -20.72
CA LYS A 104 -4.91 39.35 -19.47
C LYS A 104 -5.87 40.54 -19.59
N PRO A 105 -6.27 41.16 -18.46
CA PRO A 105 -5.79 42.53 -18.22
C PRO A 105 -5.31 42.78 -16.79
N ALA A 106 -4.52 43.85 -16.65
CA ALA A 106 -3.85 44.30 -15.43
C ALA A 106 -4.71 45.29 -14.63
N GLN A 107 -4.64 45.26 -13.30
CA GLN A 107 -4.86 46.42 -12.41
C GLN A 107 -4.18 46.23 -11.04
N ASN A 108 -3.81 47.37 -10.44
CA ASN A 108 -2.76 47.63 -9.46
C ASN A 108 -2.86 46.97 -8.05
N PRO A 109 -1.74 46.96 -7.28
CA PRO A 109 -1.68 46.45 -5.92
C PRO A 109 -1.90 47.58 -4.90
N GLU A 110 -2.92 47.47 -4.05
CA GLU A 110 -2.95 48.27 -2.82
C GLU A 110 -3.52 47.48 -1.63
N LYS A 111 -2.68 47.37 -0.60
CA LYS A 111 -2.98 47.09 0.82
C LYS A 111 -3.88 45.89 1.15
N THR A 112 -3.30 44.70 1.36
CA THR A 112 -3.77 43.80 2.44
C THR A 112 -2.70 42.80 2.87
N GLU A 113 -1.77 43.20 3.75
CA GLU A 113 -0.70 42.33 4.25
C GLU A 113 -1.11 41.42 5.42
N LYS A 114 -2.40 41.36 5.79
CA LYS A 114 -2.91 40.50 6.88
C LYS A 114 -3.74 39.28 6.45
N ASN A 115 -4.04 39.09 5.16
CA ASN A 115 -4.97 38.03 4.72
C ASN A 115 -4.28 36.82 4.06
N THR A 116 -2.99 36.91 3.75
CA THR A 116 -2.25 35.85 3.03
C THR A 116 -2.00 34.61 3.88
N ALA A 117 -1.82 34.76 5.19
CA ALA A 117 -1.62 33.64 6.12
C ALA A 117 -2.89 32.80 6.29
N HIS A 118 -4.06 33.44 6.46
CA HIS A 118 -5.34 32.75 6.60
C HIS A 118 -5.75 32.03 5.31
N ALA A 119 -5.54 32.63 4.13
CA ALA A 119 -5.79 31.99 2.84
C ALA A 119 -4.82 30.82 2.55
N SER A 120 -3.55 30.92 2.96
CA SER A 120 -2.56 29.84 2.85
C SER A 120 -2.87 28.66 3.76
N ILE A 121 -3.29 28.92 5.00
CA ILE A 121 -3.73 27.88 5.96
C ILE A 121 -4.99 27.19 5.43
N HIS A 122 -5.99 27.96 4.96
CA HIS A 122 -7.22 27.40 4.39
C HIS A 122 -6.93 26.49 3.19
N ARG A 123 -6.09 26.93 2.25
CA ARG A 123 -5.68 26.15 1.08
C ARG A 123 -4.89 24.89 1.46
N LYS A 124 -4.13 24.91 2.56
CA LYS A 124 -3.40 23.74 3.07
C LYS A 124 -4.33 22.74 3.76
N VAL A 125 -5.35 23.21 4.46
CA VAL A 125 -6.40 22.38 5.09
C VAL A 125 -7.26 21.71 4.02
N GLU A 126 -7.72 22.45 3.01
CA GLU A 126 -8.49 21.89 1.87
C GLU A 126 -7.70 20.82 1.12
N LYS A 127 -6.42 21.07 0.82
CA LYS A 127 -5.55 20.06 0.18
C LYS A 127 -5.40 18.79 1.02
N LYS A 128 -5.28 18.93 2.35
CA LYS A 128 -5.22 17.77 3.26
C LYS A 128 -6.54 17.00 3.27
N MET A 129 -7.68 17.69 3.33
CA MET A 129 -9.01 17.06 3.28
C MET A 129 -9.24 16.33 1.95
N GLN A 130 -8.88 16.94 0.81
CA GLN A 130 -9.02 16.30 -0.50
C GLN A 130 -8.11 15.07 -0.62
N LYS A 131 -6.89 15.13 -0.08
CA LYS A 131 -5.98 13.99 -0.05
C LYS A 131 -6.55 12.84 0.78
N GLU A 132 -7.10 13.12 1.96
CA GLU A 132 -7.74 12.10 2.81
C GLU A 132 -8.96 11.48 2.13
N LYS A 133 -9.80 12.29 1.46
CA LYS A 133 -10.93 11.78 0.65
C LYS A 133 -10.44 10.81 -0.44
N ASN A 134 -9.40 11.18 -1.17
CA ASN A 134 -8.82 10.30 -2.21
C ASN A 134 -8.25 9.01 -1.62
N PHE A 135 -7.59 9.08 -0.46
CA PHE A 135 -7.11 7.87 0.24
C PHE A 135 -8.29 6.99 0.68
N GLN A 136 -9.36 7.57 1.21
CA GLN A 136 -10.53 6.80 1.61
C GLN A 136 -11.19 6.11 0.41
N ILE A 137 -11.28 6.78 -0.73
CA ILE A 137 -11.77 6.17 -1.98
C ILE A 137 -10.87 4.99 -2.38
N SER A 138 -9.55 5.14 -2.30
CA SER A 138 -8.62 4.04 -2.62
C SER A 138 -8.76 2.85 -1.67
N ARG A 139 -8.93 3.10 -0.37
CA ARG A 139 -9.15 2.08 0.67
C ARG A 139 -10.44 1.30 0.45
N ASN A 140 -11.53 2.01 0.14
CA ASN A 140 -12.82 1.38 -0.14
C ASN A 140 -12.80 0.44 -1.34
N ARG A 141 -11.78 0.55 -2.21
CA ARG A 141 -11.57 -0.32 -3.39
C ARG A 141 -10.54 -1.42 -3.15
N ARG A 142 -9.90 -1.44 -1.98
CA ARG A 142 -8.83 -2.39 -1.65
C ARG A 142 -9.33 -3.46 -0.70
N LEU A 143 -9.14 -4.70 -1.11
CA LEU A 143 -9.34 -5.88 -0.27
C LEU A 143 -7.96 -6.47 0.06
N ILE A 144 -7.75 -6.74 1.35
CA ILE A 144 -6.54 -7.36 1.87
C ILE A 144 -6.81 -8.85 2.04
N LEU A 145 -6.03 -9.69 1.38
CA LEU A 145 -6.02 -11.13 1.57
C LEU A 145 -4.84 -11.49 2.49
N LYS A 146 -5.17 -11.93 3.70
CA LYS A 146 -4.21 -12.53 4.62
C LYS A 146 -4.07 -14.00 4.30
N VAL A 147 -2.84 -14.44 4.11
CA VAL A 147 -2.54 -15.84 3.79
C VAL A 147 -2.11 -16.55 5.07
N SER A 148 -2.70 -17.70 5.35
CA SER A 148 -2.40 -18.49 6.55
C SER A 148 -0.96 -19.01 6.54
N ASN A 149 -0.47 -19.45 5.38
CA ASN A 149 0.89 -19.95 5.23
C ASN A 149 1.81 -18.93 4.56
N GLN A 150 2.47 -18.10 5.37
CA GLN A 150 3.35 -17.03 4.90
C GLN A 150 4.55 -17.56 4.11
N ASP A 151 5.05 -18.75 4.43
CA ASP A 151 6.16 -19.37 3.70
C ASP A 151 5.81 -19.61 2.23
N ILE A 152 4.55 -19.90 1.92
CA ILE A 152 4.09 -20.14 0.55
C ILE A 152 4.14 -18.83 -0.25
N LEU A 153 3.81 -17.68 0.35
CA LEU A 153 3.94 -16.37 -0.30
C LEU A 153 5.40 -15.94 -0.51
N GLN A 154 6.28 -16.28 0.43
CA GLN A 154 7.70 -15.93 0.35
C GLN A 154 8.47 -16.85 -0.61
N ARG A 155 8.15 -18.16 -0.61
CA ARG A 155 8.71 -19.16 -1.55
C ARG A 155 8.16 -18.96 -2.96
N ASN A 156 6.85 -18.81 -3.10
CA ASN A 156 6.24 -18.37 -4.34
C ASN A 156 6.26 -16.85 -4.37
N LYS A 157 7.44 -16.23 -4.57
CA LYS A 157 7.52 -14.81 -4.95
C LYS A 157 6.38 -14.55 -5.93
N LEU A 158 5.38 -13.78 -5.52
CA LEU A 158 4.18 -13.48 -6.30
C LEU A 158 4.64 -12.93 -7.65
N ASN A 159 4.85 -13.85 -8.59
CA ASN A 159 5.48 -13.51 -9.84
C ASN A 159 4.40 -12.88 -10.72
N SER A 160 4.82 -12.09 -11.70
CA SER A 160 3.90 -11.41 -12.60
C SER A 160 2.90 -12.38 -13.27
N ASN A 161 3.32 -13.62 -13.54
CA ASN A 161 2.45 -14.64 -14.13
C ASN A 161 1.35 -15.11 -13.18
N LEU A 162 1.66 -15.37 -11.91
CA LEU A 162 0.70 -15.78 -10.90
C LEU A 162 -0.28 -14.64 -10.60
N ILE A 163 0.23 -13.41 -10.46
CA ILE A 163 -0.58 -12.19 -10.32
C ILE A 163 -1.59 -12.08 -11.47
N PHE A 164 -1.12 -12.25 -12.71
CA PHE A 164 -1.96 -12.17 -13.90
C PHE A 164 -3.01 -13.29 -13.95
N ARG A 165 -2.62 -14.53 -13.58
CA ARG A 165 -3.55 -15.67 -13.50
C ARG A 165 -4.64 -15.42 -12.46
N ILE A 166 -4.28 -15.06 -11.23
CA ILE A 166 -5.25 -14.78 -10.16
C ILE A 166 -6.21 -13.68 -10.60
N ARG A 167 -5.70 -12.56 -11.14
CA ARG A 167 -6.54 -11.44 -11.58
C ARG A 167 -7.55 -11.87 -12.65
N ASN A 168 -7.09 -12.62 -13.65
CA ASN A 168 -7.95 -13.05 -14.74
C ASN A 168 -8.96 -14.11 -14.28
N GLU A 169 -8.54 -15.04 -13.43
CA GLU A 169 -9.42 -16.06 -12.86
C GLU A 169 -10.57 -15.41 -12.09
N ILE A 170 -10.27 -14.50 -11.17
CA ILE A 170 -11.30 -13.77 -10.41
C ILE A 170 -12.28 -13.06 -11.37
N ASN A 171 -11.75 -12.32 -12.34
CA ASN A 171 -12.60 -11.62 -13.31
C ASN A 171 -13.46 -12.60 -14.13
N GLN A 172 -12.92 -13.75 -14.55
CA GLN A 172 -13.67 -14.78 -15.27
C GLN A 172 -14.79 -15.39 -14.45
N GLN A 173 -14.60 -15.62 -13.14
CA GLN A 173 -15.66 -16.11 -12.25
C GLN A 173 -16.83 -15.12 -12.21
N PHE A 174 -16.53 -13.83 -12.01
CA PHE A 174 -17.55 -12.78 -12.04
C PHE A 174 -18.25 -12.69 -13.40
N PHE A 175 -17.51 -12.75 -14.51
CA PHE A 175 -18.10 -12.75 -15.86
C PHE A 175 -19.02 -13.93 -16.12
N SER A 176 -18.67 -15.12 -15.61
CA SER A 176 -19.43 -16.35 -15.87
C SER A 176 -20.74 -16.40 -15.08
N GLN A 177 -20.79 -15.80 -13.90
CA GLN A 177 -21.93 -15.87 -12.99
C GLN A 177 -22.87 -14.64 -13.06
N LEU A 178 -22.38 -13.45 -13.42
CA LEU A 178 -23.18 -12.21 -13.49
C LEU A 178 -23.73 -11.90 -14.90
N MET A 179 -23.91 -12.92 -15.74
CA MET A 179 -24.32 -12.76 -17.14
C MET A 179 -25.70 -12.10 -17.34
N THR A 180 -26.48 -11.87 -16.29
CA THR A 180 -27.82 -11.26 -16.34
C THR A 180 -27.86 -9.75 -16.07
N ASP A 181 -26.83 -9.16 -15.48
CA ASP A 181 -26.79 -7.72 -15.18
C ASP A 181 -25.82 -7.01 -16.13
N ILE A 182 -26.37 -6.15 -16.99
CA ILE A 182 -25.64 -5.39 -18.04
C ILE A 182 -24.45 -4.57 -17.46
N GLU A 183 -24.43 -4.30 -16.15
CA GLU A 183 -23.36 -3.57 -15.46
C GLU A 183 -22.04 -4.36 -15.29
N VAL A 184 -22.04 -5.70 -15.36
CA VAL A 184 -20.82 -6.53 -15.11
C VAL A 184 -20.08 -6.93 -16.40
N GLN A 185 -20.29 -6.22 -17.52
CA GLN A 185 -19.45 -6.40 -18.71
C GLN A 185 -18.02 -5.83 -18.56
N LYS A 186 -17.69 -5.28 -17.39
CA LYS A 186 -16.37 -4.71 -17.07
C LYS A 186 -15.64 -5.59 -16.04
N PRO A 187 -14.31 -5.68 -16.11
CA PRO A 187 -13.53 -6.41 -15.12
C PRO A 187 -13.76 -5.83 -13.72
N VAL A 188 -13.85 -6.69 -12.72
CA VAL A 188 -14.06 -6.29 -11.32
C VAL A 188 -12.73 -5.91 -10.66
N ILE A 189 -11.67 -6.69 -10.91
CA ILE A 189 -10.32 -6.49 -10.37
C ILE A 189 -9.45 -5.74 -11.38
N ALA A 190 -8.90 -4.61 -10.94
CA ALA A 190 -7.95 -3.79 -11.69
C ALA A 190 -6.51 -4.28 -11.52
N SER A 191 -6.08 -4.49 -10.27
CA SER A 191 -4.71 -4.91 -9.95
C SER A 191 -4.66 -5.82 -8.74
N ILE A 192 -3.58 -6.60 -8.68
CA ILE A 192 -3.22 -7.46 -7.56
C ILE A 192 -1.77 -7.18 -7.24
N GLU A 193 -1.49 -6.82 -5.99
CA GLU A 193 -0.15 -6.44 -5.55
C GLU A 193 0.17 -7.17 -4.24
N PRO A 194 1.40 -7.66 -4.03
CA PRO A 194 1.82 -8.07 -2.71
C PRO A 194 1.87 -6.83 -1.80
N SER A 195 1.48 -7.00 -0.55
CA SER A 195 1.72 -5.99 0.49
C SER A 195 3.22 -5.71 0.63
N PHE A 196 3.55 -4.50 1.07
CA PHE A 196 4.96 -4.07 1.23
C PHE A 196 5.77 -5.02 2.12
N PHE A 197 5.16 -5.56 3.17
CA PHE A 197 5.79 -6.52 4.08
C PHE A 197 5.71 -7.98 3.61
N GLY A 198 5.08 -8.25 2.45
CA GLY A 198 5.00 -9.59 1.85
C GLY A 198 4.06 -10.58 2.55
N ASN A 199 3.34 -10.15 3.59
CA ASN A 199 2.51 -11.04 4.42
C ASN A 199 1.04 -11.14 3.95
N SER A 200 0.67 -10.32 2.98
CA SER A 200 -0.70 -10.22 2.46
C SER A 200 -0.69 -9.84 0.99
N ILE A 201 -1.80 -10.10 0.32
CA ILE A 201 -2.06 -9.70 -1.07
C ILE A 201 -3.11 -8.61 -1.05
N ILE A 202 -2.93 -7.56 -1.83
CA ILE A 202 -3.87 -6.45 -1.97
C ILE A 202 -4.54 -6.59 -3.33
N LEU A 203 -5.85 -6.80 -3.33
CA LEU A 203 -6.69 -6.69 -4.51
C LEU A 203 -7.22 -5.27 -4.62
N THR A 204 -7.08 -4.63 -5.77
CA THR A 204 -7.70 -3.33 -6.05
C THR A 204 -8.79 -3.51 -7.10
N THR A 205 -10.01 -3.10 -6.77
CA THR A 205 -11.15 -3.13 -7.68
C THR A 205 -11.10 -2.01 -8.71
N MET A 206 -11.83 -2.19 -9.81
CA MET A 206 -12.15 -1.10 -10.73
C MET A 206 -13.04 -0.04 -10.01
N PRO A 207 -13.05 1.22 -10.49
CA PRO A 207 -13.70 2.32 -9.79
C PRO A 207 -15.19 2.17 -9.45
N GLU A 208 -15.88 1.30 -10.19
CA GLU A 208 -17.31 1.01 -10.10
C GLU A 208 -17.64 0.00 -9.00
N PHE A 209 -16.65 -0.77 -8.53
CA PHE A 209 -16.82 -1.79 -7.51
C PHE A 209 -16.08 -1.41 -6.22
N SER A 210 -16.58 -1.91 -5.10
CA SER A 210 -15.98 -1.73 -3.77
C SER A 210 -15.39 -3.04 -3.25
N ALA A 211 -14.54 -2.96 -2.22
CA ALA A 211 -14.08 -4.13 -1.48
C ALA A 211 -15.25 -4.85 -0.78
N GLU A 212 -16.32 -4.13 -0.42
CA GLU A 212 -17.55 -4.72 0.14
C GLU A 212 -18.21 -5.67 -0.85
N PHE A 213 -18.28 -5.28 -2.13
CA PHE A 213 -18.82 -6.12 -3.19
C PHE A 213 -18.03 -7.43 -3.33
N LEU A 214 -16.71 -7.39 -3.16
CA LEU A 214 -15.88 -8.60 -3.20
C LEU A 214 -16.14 -9.53 -2.00
N ILE A 215 -16.40 -8.98 -0.82
CA ILE A 215 -16.71 -9.75 0.39
C ILE A 215 -18.11 -10.39 0.27
N GLN A 216 -19.09 -9.64 -0.22
CA GLN A 216 -20.45 -10.15 -0.45
C GLN A 216 -20.48 -11.34 -1.43
N ASN A 217 -19.56 -11.32 -2.40
CA ASN A 217 -19.44 -12.35 -3.44
C ASN A 217 -18.21 -13.25 -3.24
N GLU A 218 -17.76 -13.42 -1.99
CA GLU A 218 -16.54 -14.17 -1.68
C GLU A 218 -16.60 -15.62 -2.18
N ASN A 219 -17.79 -16.23 -2.16
CA ASN A 219 -18.04 -17.57 -2.67
C ASN A 219 -17.72 -17.76 -4.16
N LEU A 220 -17.73 -16.69 -4.97
CA LEU A 220 -17.49 -16.80 -6.42
C LEU A 220 -16.01 -16.97 -6.75
N TRP A 221 -15.11 -16.35 -5.97
CA TRP A 221 -13.70 -16.24 -6.34
C TRP A 221 -12.75 -16.85 -5.31
N LYS A 222 -13.13 -16.93 -4.02
CA LYS A 222 -12.22 -17.35 -2.95
C LYS A 222 -11.59 -18.72 -3.21
N SER A 223 -12.41 -19.71 -3.54
CA SER A 223 -11.93 -21.08 -3.79
C SER A 223 -10.92 -21.16 -4.96
N ALA A 224 -11.16 -20.41 -6.03
CA ALA A 224 -10.26 -20.34 -7.16
C ALA A 224 -8.90 -19.72 -6.77
N VAL A 225 -8.91 -18.67 -5.95
CA VAL A 225 -7.69 -18.03 -5.44
C VAL A 225 -6.94 -18.95 -4.48
N GLU A 226 -7.64 -19.61 -3.56
CA GLU A 226 -7.04 -20.59 -2.62
C GLU A 226 -6.40 -21.76 -3.36
N SER A 227 -7.04 -22.24 -4.43
CA SER A 227 -6.48 -23.28 -5.31
C SER A 227 -5.20 -22.81 -6.02
N LEU A 228 -5.19 -21.58 -6.54
CA LEU A 228 -3.99 -21.03 -7.20
C LEU A 228 -2.83 -20.76 -6.22
N LEU A 229 -3.15 -20.41 -4.98
CA LEU A 229 -2.16 -20.11 -3.94
C LEU A 229 -1.79 -21.33 -3.09
N ASN A 230 -2.50 -22.47 -3.22
CA ASN A 230 -2.35 -23.66 -2.38
C ASN A 230 -2.40 -23.32 -0.87
N THR A 231 -3.26 -22.39 -0.47
CA THR A 231 -3.34 -21.91 0.92
C THR A 231 -4.71 -21.32 1.20
N THR A 232 -5.12 -21.34 2.46
CA THR A 232 -6.35 -20.67 2.90
C THR A 232 -6.12 -19.17 3.00
N ILE A 233 -7.13 -18.40 2.58
CA ILE A 233 -7.09 -16.95 2.60
C ILE A 233 -8.20 -16.38 3.49
N LEU A 234 -7.84 -15.33 4.23
CA LEU A 234 -8.77 -14.50 4.99
C LEU A 234 -8.88 -13.16 4.30
N SER A 235 -10.11 -12.79 3.92
CA SER A 235 -10.42 -11.51 3.29
C SER A 235 -10.71 -10.45 4.35
N GLU A 236 -10.15 -9.26 4.19
CA GLU A 236 -10.34 -8.15 5.11
C GLU A 236 -10.35 -6.81 4.36
N ARG A 237 -11.18 -5.86 4.79
CA ARG A 237 -11.19 -4.51 4.22
C ARG A 237 -9.94 -3.73 4.59
N ASP A 238 -9.49 -2.85 3.69
CA ASP A 238 -8.46 -1.85 3.99
C ASP A 238 -9.03 -0.71 4.85
N GLU A 239 -9.28 -1.01 6.13
CA GLU A 239 -9.79 -0.03 7.09
C GLU A 239 -8.67 0.63 7.90
N LYS A 240 -8.90 1.89 8.29
CA LYS A 240 -8.00 2.63 9.15
C LYS A 240 -8.26 2.27 10.61
N TRP A 241 -7.41 1.39 11.14
CA TRP A 241 -7.42 0.99 12.54
C TRP A 241 -6.47 1.85 13.38
N GLY A 242 -6.65 1.78 14.70
CA GLY A 242 -5.83 2.50 15.67
C GLY A 242 -5.01 1.55 16.54
N LYS A 243 -3.97 2.08 17.18
CA LYS A 243 -3.23 1.36 18.21
C LYS A 243 -2.83 2.31 19.32
N PHE A 244 -2.80 1.82 20.55
CA PHE A 244 -2.30 2.56 21.69
C PHE A 244 -1.59 1.62 22.65
N ILE A 245 -0.76 2.19 23.52
CA ILE A 245 0.00 1.44 24.51
C ILE A 245 -0.69 1.64 25.86
N LEU A 246 -0.96 0.53 26.54
CA LEU A 246 -1.34 0.51 27.94
C LEU A 246 -0.12 0.22 28.78
N HIS A 247 0.14 1.12 29.72
CA HIS A 247 1.17 0.93 30.74
C HIS A 247 0.56 0.39 32.02
N ASP A 248 1.43 -0.05 32.93
CA ASP A 248 1.08 -0.48 34.28
C ASP A 248 0.09 -1.66 34.35
N ILE A 249 0.17 -2.59 33.39
CA ILE A 249 -0.62 -3.82 33.41
C ILE A 249 0.04 -4.87 34.30
N PRO A 250 -0.64 -5.42 35.33
CA PRO A 250 -0.11 -6.46 36.20
C PRO A 250 0.26 -7.73 35.43
N VAL A 251 1.52 -8.14 35.50
CA VAL A 251 2.01 -9.37 34.86
C VAL A 251 1.41 -10.60 35.54
N GLU A 252 1.29 -10.59 36.86
CA GLU A 252 0.80 -11.74 37.65
C GLU A 252 -0.59 -12.24 37.23
N ILE A 253 -1.47 -11.33 36.82
CA ILE A 253 -2.86 -11.64 36.44
C ILE A 253 -2.95 -11.98 34.95
N PHE A 254 -2.15 -11.30 34.13
CA PHE A 254 -2.35 -11.24 32.68
C PHE A 254 -1.25 -11.93 31.86
N ASP A 255 -0.17 -12.43 32.47
CA ASP A 255 0.89 -13.23 31.80
C ASP A 255 0.49 -14.69 31.57
N CYS A 256 -0.73 -14.89 31.08
CA CYS A 256 -1.22 -16.17 30.59
C CYS A 256 -2.23 -15.92 29.46
N GLU A 257 -2.50 -16.95 28.66
CA GLU A 257 -3.43 -16.86 27.51
C GLU A 257 -4.84 -16.42 27.96
N GLU A 258 -5.36 -17.03 29.02
CA GLU A 258 -6.65 -16.68 29.62
C GLU A 258 -6.64 -15.23 30.15
N GLY A 259 -5.55 -14.80 30.77
CA GLY A 259 -5.37 -13.43 31.24
C GLY A 259 -5.44 -12.40 30.11
N MET A 260 -4.78 -12.65 28.98
CA MET A 260 -4.86 -11.76 27.81
C MET A 260 -6.28 -11.67 27.24
N LEU A 261 -7.03 -12.78 27.26
CA LEU A 261 -8.44 -12.78 26.87
C LEU A 261 -9.31 -11.99 27.86
N LEU A 262 -9.06 -12.14 29.17
CA LEU A 262 -9.72 -11.34 30.21
C LEU A 262 -9.45 -9.84 30.01
N LEU A 263 -8.19 -9.47 29.76
CA LEU A 263 -7.82 -8.08 29.49
C LEU A 263 -8.54 -7.54 28.25
N LYS A 264 -8.67 -8.35 27.19
CA LYS A 264 -9.42 -7.97 26.00
C LYS A 264 -10.89 -7.69 26.33
N ASN A 265 -11.56 -8.61 27.02
CA ASN A 265 -12.98 -8.47 27.37
C ASN A 265 -13.22 -7.24 28.26
N GLU A 266 -12.37 -7.07 29.26
CA GLU A 266 -12.38 -5.94 30.17
C GLU A 266 -12.25 -4.59 29.42
N LEU A 267 -11.33 -4.54 28.47
CA LEU A 267 -11.15 -3.37 27.63
C LEU A 267 -12.39 -3.06 26.79
N GLU A 268 -12.99 -4.07 26.17
CA GLU A 268 -14.17 -3.91 25.32
C GLU A 268 -15.43 -3.51 26.12
N GLU A 269 -15.64 -4.12 27.29
CA GLU A 269 -16.82 -3.91 28.13
C GLU A 269 -16.85 -2.52 28.78
N TYR A 270 -15.72 -2.07 29.34
CA TYR A 270 -15.70 -0.85 30.16
C TYR A 270 -15.32 0.43 29.41
N ASN A 271 -14.81 0.33 28.18
CA ASN A 271 -14.30 1.49 27.43
C ASN A 271 -15.03 1.76 26.13
N SER A 272 -16.10 1.01 25.82
CA SER A 272 -16.83 1.13 24.54
C SER A 272 -15.90 1.06 23.32
N ILE A 273 -14.79 0.32 23.44
CA ILE A 273 -13.86 0.06 22.36
C ILE A 273 -14.08 -1.34 21.80
N GLN A 274 -13.73 -1.53 20.54
CA GLN A 274 -13.70 -2.84 19.94
C GLN A 274 -12.27 -3.12 19.50
N LEU A 275 -11.73 -4.25 19.92
CA LEU A 275 -10.38 -4.66 19.59
C LEU A 275 -10.41 -5.51 18.32
N ARG A 276 -9.36 -5.38 17.51
CA ARG A 276 -9.21 -6.17 16.28
C ARG A 276 -8.59 -7.53 16.55
N LYS A 277 -7.75 -7.60 17.57
CA LYS A 277 -7.06 -8.80 18.04
C LYS A 277 -6.75 -8.64 19.53
N GLU A 278 -6.29 -9.73 20.13
CA GLU A 278 -5.84 -9.71 21.51
C GLU A 278 -4.69 -8.70 21.72
N PRO A 279 -4.66 -8.06 22.91
CA PRO A 279 -3.53 -7.23 23.31
C PRO A 279 -2.22 -8.02 23.28
N VAL A 280 -1.12 -7.36 22.91
CA VAL A 280 0.19 -8.01 22.78
C VAL A 280 1.20 -7.36 23.72
N TRP A 281 1.89 -8.15 24.52
CA TRP A 281 2.99 -7.67 25.35
C TRP A 281 4.09 -7.02 24.52
N LEU A 282 4.52 -5.82 24.89
CA LEU A 282 5.68 -5.16 24.26
C LEU A 282 7.01 -5.63 24.85
N ASN A 283 6.98 -6.13 26.07
CA ASN A 283 8.16 -6.52 26.83
C ASN A 283 8.49 -8.00 26.63
N SER A 284 9.78 -8.35 26.70
CA SER A 284 10.22 -9.76 26.67
C SER A 284 9.68 -10.53 27.88
N ILE A 285 9.66 -11.85 27.77
CA ILE A 285 9.26 -12.70 28.90
C ILE A 285 10.17 -12.52 30.12
N GLU A 286 11.48 -12.32 29.93
CA GLU A 286 12.40 -12.10 31.06
C GLU A 286 12.13 -10.77 31.77
N PHE A 287 11.81 -9.73 30.99
CA PHE A 287 11.45 -8.43 31.55
C PHE A 287 10.16 -8.51 32.37
N ARG A 288 9.20 -9.33 31.94
CA ARG A 288 7.93 -9.52 32.65
C ARG A 288 8.11 -10.35 33.91
N GLN A 289 8.96 -11.37 33.91
CA GLN A 289 9.25 -12.17 35.10
C GLN A 289 9.94 -11.38 36.23
N SER A 290 10.70 -10.34 35.89
CA SER A 290 11.41 -9.51 36.88
C SER A 290 10.59 -8.31 37.40
N ARG A 291 9.40 -8.06 36.85
CA ARG A 291 8.58 -6.89 37.21
C ARG A 291 7.13 -7.26 37.49
N ARG A 292 6.51 -6.49 38.39
CA ARG A 292 5.08 -6.65 38.70
C ARG A 292 4.17 -6.13 37.59
N ASN A 293 4.60 -5.09 36.88
CA ASN A 293 3.81 -4.41 35.86
C ASN A 293 4.61 -4.27 34.56
N ALA A 294 3.91 -4.36 33.43
CA ALA A 294 4.50 -4.21 32.09
C ALA A 294 3.56 -3.47 31.13
N SER A 295 4.00 -3.28 29.89
CA SER A 295 3.25 -2.53 28.87
C SER A 295 2.69 -3.44 27.78
N VAL A 296 1.46 -3.16 27.36
CA VAL A 296 0.70 -3.93 26.39
C VAL A 296 0.33 -3.03 25.21
N LEU A 297 0.50 -3.53 24.00
CA LEU A 297 0.03 -2.90 22.77
C LEU A 297 -1.38 -3.36 22.46
N VAL A 298 -2.29 -2.41 22.34
CA VAL A 298 -3.71 -2.64 22.05
C VAL A 298 -4.04 -2.14 20.65
N TYR A 299 -4.85 -2.92 19.93
CA TYR A 299 -5.24 -2.64 18.54
C TYR A 299 -6.75 -2.41 18.47
N THR A 300 -7.18 -1.19 18.16
CA THR A 300 -8.59 -0.82 18.05
C THR A 300 -9.08 -0.94 16.62
N LYS A 301 -10.38 -1.24 16.45
CA LYS A 301 -11.00 -1.29 15.11
C LYS A 301 -10.94 0.06 14.40
N THR A 302 -11.14 1.16 15.12
CA THR A 302 -11.12 2.51 14.55
C THR A 302 -10.01 3.38 15.13
N LEU A 303 -9.56 4.37 14.35
CA LEU A 303 -8.59 5.35 14.83
C LEU A 303 -9.11 6.20 15.99
N GLU A 304 -10.40 6.55 15.99
CA GLU A 304 -10.97 7.39 17.07
C GLU A 304 -10.98 6.66 18.41
N GLN A 305 -11.25 5.35 18.42
CA GLN A 305 -11.13 4.53 19.63
C GLN A 305 -9.70 4.48 20.19
N SER A 306 -8.67 4.67 19.37
CA SER A 306 -7.28 4.72 19.87
C SER A 306 -6.87 6.07 20.47
N LYS A 307 -7.70 7.11 20.30
CA LYS A 307 -7.44 8.45 20.86
C LYS A 307 -8.10 8.68 22.21
N ILE A 308 -8.69 7.63 22.80
CA ILE A 308 -9.29 7.71 24.12
C ILE A 308 -8.21 8.11 25.12
N SER A 309 -8.54 9.07 25.98
CA SER A 309 -7.63 9.66 26.95
C SER A 309 -7.55 8.90 28.27
N GLU A 310 -8.61 8.15 28.61
CA GLU A 310 -8.69 7.33 29.82
C GLU A 310 -9.23 5.95 29.51
N VAL A 311 -8.50 4.91 29.93
CA VAL A 311 -8.90 3.51 29.78
C VAL A 311 -9.02 2.90 31.17
N ARG A 312 -10.16 2.27 31.43
CA ARG A 312 -10.49 1.54 32.64
C ARG A 312 -10.21 0.06 32.44
N VAL A 313 -9.61 -0.55 33.45
CA VAL A 313 -9.44 -1.99 33.60
C VAL A 313 -9.81 -2.27 35.05
N ALA A 314 -10.72 -3.21 35.34
CA ALA A 314 -11.60 -3.36 36.53
C ALA A 314 -10.96 -3.21 37.92
N VAL A 315 -9.64 -3.20 38.02
CA VAL A 315 -8.92 -3.07 39.29
C VAL A 315 -8.09 -1.78 39.37
N PHE A 316 -7.96 -1.02 38.27
CA PHE A 316 -7.07 0.15 38.19
C PHE A 316 -7.66 1.28 37.34
N LYS A 317 -7.70 2.48 37.92
CA LYS A 317 -7.83 3.71 37.13
C LYS A 317 -6.44 4.02 36.57
N LEU A 318 -6.15 3.57 35.35
CA LEU A 318 -4.86 3.81 34.70
C LEU A 318 -4.79 5.27 34.23
N SER A 319 -4.20 6.12 35.08
CA SER A 319 -3.93 7.51 34.77
C SER A 319 -2.59 7.65 34.05
N LYS A 320 -2.55 7.35 32.74
CA LYS A 320 -1.64 7.92 31.73
C LYS A 320 -1.65 7.05 30.47
N ILE A 321 -2.53 7.39 29.54
CA ILE A 321 -2.36 7.00 28.14
C ILE A 321 -1.41 8.03 27.53
N TRP A 322 -0.14 7.68 27.37
CA TRP A 322 0.68 8.41 26.41
C TRP A 322 0.22 7.97 25.03
N THR A 323 -0.65 8.76 24.42
CA THR A 323 -1.04 8.64 23.02
C THR A 323 0.21 8.90 22.18
N LEU A 324 1.01 7.86 21.94
CA LEU A 324 2.10 7.95 20.98
C LEU A 324 1.49 8.02 19.58
N CYS A 325 1.39 9.28 19.13
CA CYS A 325 1.22 9.71 17.75
C CYS A 325 1.80 8.70 16.76
N ASN A 326 0.98 8.36 15.75
CA ASN A 326 1.38 8.02 14.39
C ASN A 326 2.87 7.63 14.23
N LEU A 327 3.23 6.40 14.57
CA LEU A 327 4.33 5.79 13.82
C LEU A 327 3.80 5.53 12.41
N MET A 328 4.07 6.49 11.52
CA MET A 328 4.19 6.27 10.08
C MET A 328 4.85 4.90 9.86
N PHE A 329 4.15 4.00 9.19
CA PHE A 329 4.56 3.34 7.94
C PHE A 329 3.36 2.61 7.35
#